data_AF-A0A519ZB92-F1
#
_entry.id   AF-A0A519ZB92-F1
#
_cell.length_a   1.000
_cell.length_b   1.000
_cell.length_c   1.000
_cell.angle_alpha   90.00
_cell.angle_beta   90.00
_cell.angle_gamma   90.00
#
_symmetry.space_group_name_H-M   'P 1'
#
loop_
_entity.id
_entity.type
_entity.pdbx_description
1 polymer ?
#
loop_
_entity_poly.entity_id
_entity_poly.type
_entity_poly.pdbx_seq_one_letter_code
_entity_poly.pdbx_strand_id
1 'polypeptide(L)'
;MTALHHIPHRTKNLPPLRVGIGGPVGSGKTTLLEMLCKAMRERYDLVAITNDIYTKEDQRLLTVSGALPAERIMGVETGGCPHTAIREDASINLEAIDRMLVDFPDADIVFVESGGDNLAATFSPEL
;
A
#
# COMPACT_ATOMS: atom_id res chain seq x y z
N MET A 1 -3.96 24.73 7.10
CA MET A 1 -4.27 23.30 7.27
C MET A 1 -4.63 22.76 5.90
N THR A 2 -3.64 22.23 5.20
CA THR A 2 -3.79 21.65 3.85
C THR A 2 -4.68 20.42 3.96
N ALA A 3 -5.73 20.37 3.14
CA ALA A 3 -6.69 19.27 3.11
C ALA A 3 -6.01 18.01 2.57
N LEU A 4 -5.39 17.21 3.44
CA LEU A 4 -4.79 15.92 3.09
C LEU A 4 -5.83 14.84 2.70
N HIS A 5 -7.13 15.15 2.64
CA HIS A 5 -8.16 14.11 2.72
C HIS A 5 -9.44 14.37 1.89
N HIS A 6 -9.39 15.18 0.84
CA HIS A 6 -10.53 15.21 -0.08
C HIS A 6 -10.37 14.12 -1.14
N ILE A 7 -10.94 12.95 -0.87
CA ILE A 7 -11.06 11.87 -1.85
C ILE A 7 -12.33 12.13 -2.67
N PRO A 8 -12.24 12.43 -3.98
CA PRO A 8 -13.41 12.64 -4.81
C PRO A 8 -14.37 11.46 -4.73
N HIS A 9 -15.68 11.72 -4.67
CA HIS A 9 -16.72 10.69 -4.68
C HIS A 9 -16.75 9.74 -3.47
N ARG A 10 -15.94 9.96 -2.42
CA ARG A 10 -16.05 9.20 -1.18
C ARG A 10 -17.38 9.48 -0.48
N THR A 11 -18.05 8.42 -0.04
CA THR A 11 -19.30 8.46 0.71
C THR A 11 -19.10 8.21 2.22
N LYS A 12 -17.98 7.58 2.61
CA LYS A 12 -17.65 7.34 4.02
C LYS A 12 -17.10 8.57 4.74
N ASN A 13 -17.55 8.78 5.99
CA ASN A 13 -17.22 9.97 6.79
C ASN A 13 -15.74 10.06 7.22
N LEU A 14 -15.08 8.93 7.42
CA LEU A 14 -13.68 8.88 7.85
C LEU A 14 -12.78 8.66 6.63
N PRO A 15 -11.56 9.22 6.58
CA PRO A 15 -10.58 8.85 5.56
C PRO A 15 -10.19 7.37 5.71
N PRO A 16 -9.67 6.72 4.65
CA PRO A 16 -9.12 5.38 4.75
C PRO A 16 -7.96 5.35 5.75
N LEU A 17 -7.87 4.27 6.52
CA LEU A 17 -6.69 3.98 7.33
C LEU A 17 -5.56 3.56 6.39
N ARG A 18 -4.41 4.20 6.51
CA ARG A 18 -3.19 3.81 5.78
C ARG A 18 -2.32 2.99 6.72
N VAL A 19 -1.91 1.80 6.26
CA VAL A 19 -1.14 0.85 7.07
C VAL A 19 0.12 0.45 6.34
N GLY A 20 1.27 0.93 6.83
CA GLY A 20 2.58 0.52 6.34
C GLY A 20 2.99 -0.86 6.88
N ILE A 21 3.45 -1.74 6.00
CA ILE A 21 4.03 -3.04 6.33
C ILE A 21 5.51 -3.01 5.93
N GLY A 22 6.37 -2.76 6.92
CA GLY A 22 7.82 -2.67 6.74
C GLY A 22 8.58 -3.85 7.34
N GLY A 23 9.83 -4.02 6.91
CA GLY A 23 10.73 -5.03 7.45
C GLY A 23 11.77 -5.57 6.45
N PRO A 24 12.71 -6.42 6.92
CA PRO A 24 13.77 -7.00 6.10
C PRO A 24 13.30 -7.74 4.85
N VAL A 25 14.20 -7.86 3.88
CA VAL A 25 14.03 -8.78 2.76
C VAL A 25 13.84 -10.19 3.32
N GLY A 26 12.80 -10.90 2.86
CA GLY A 26 12.49 -12.26 3.30
C GLY A 26 11.81 -12.39 4.67
N SER A 27 11.43 -11.29 5.34
CA SER A 27 10.78 -11.35 6.66
C SER A 27 9.29 -11.77 6.63
N GLY A 28 8.73 -12.04 5.45
CA GLY A 28 7.33 -12.47 5.30
C GLY A 28 6.30 -11.34 5.17
N LYS A 29 6.71 -10.13 4.78
CA LYS A 29 5.80 -8.97 4.59
C LYS A 29 4.65 -9.27 3.63
N THR A 30 4.95 -9.76 2.43
CA THR A 30 3.97 -10.12 1.41
C THR A 30 3.01 -11.21 1.91
N THR A 31 3.54 -12.21 2.63
CA THR A 31 2.72 -13.27 3.24
C THR A 31 1.78 -12.71 4.31
N LEU A 32 2.26 -11.77 5.15
CA LEU A 32 1.41 -11.10 6.13
C LEU A 32 0.31 -10.29 5.44
N LEU A 33 0.64 -9.52 4.40
CA LEU A 33 -0.31 -8.73 3.62
C LEU A 33 -1.37 -9.63 2.96
N GLU A 34 -0.95 -10.74 2.34
CA GLU A 34 -1.86 -11.74 1.76
C GLU A 34 -2.88 -12.22 2.80
N MET A 35 -2.40 -12.62 3.98
CA MET A 35 -3.24 -13.16 5.04
C MET A 35 -4.20 -12.11 5.61
N LEU A 36 -3.75 -10.88 5.79
CA LEU A 36 -4.59 -9.76 6.22
C LEU A 36 -5.69 -9.50 5.19
N CYS A 37 -5.35 -9.39 3.91
CA CYS A 37 -6.31 -9.19 2.83
C CYS A 37 -7.37 -10.30 2.81
N LYS A 38 -6.96 -11.57 2.83
CA LYS A 38 -7.88 -12.71 2.81
C LYS A 38 -8.80 -12.74 4.02
N ALA A 39 -8.30 -12.40 5.20
CA ALA A 39 -9.09 -12.40 6.43
C ALA A 39 -10.06 -11.21 6.55
N MET A 40 -9.75 -10.08 5.90
CA MET A 40 -10.44 -8.81 6.13
C MET A 40 -11.35 -8.36 4.97
N ARG A 41 -11.09 -8.81 3.73
CA ARG A 41 -11.77 -8.33 2.52
C ARG A 41 -13.29 -8.57 2.46
N GLU A 42 -13.82 -9.49 3.27
CA GLU A 42 -15.27 -9.73 3.35
C GLU A 42 -15.99 -8.68 4.20
N ARG A 43 -15.25 -7.94 5.04
CA ARG A 43 -15.81 -6.96 5.99
C ARG A 43 -15.39 -5.53 5.69
N TYR A 44 -14.24 -5.34 5.06
CA TYR A 44 -13.65 -4.04 4.76
C TYR A 44 -13.36 -3.91 3.28
N ASP A 45 -13.49 -2.69 2.75
CA ASP A 45 -13.03 -2.35 1.41
C ASP A 45 -11.52 -2.09 1.45
N LEU A 46 -10.75 -2.90 0.74
CA LEU A 46 -9.28 -2.95 0.84
C LEU A 46 -8.62 -2.59 -0.49
N VAL A 47 -7.49 -1.91 -0.36
CA VAL A 47 -6.50 -1.69 -1.42
C VAL A 47 -5.11 -2.07 -0.90
N ALA A 48 -4.28 -2.63 -1.76
CA ALA A 48 -2.88 -2.95 -1.45
C ALA A 48 -1.93 -2.28 -2.46
N ILE A 49 -0.89 -1.64 -1.95
CA ILE A 49 0.23 -1.10 -2.72
C ILE A 49 1.48 -1.86 -2.28
N THR A 50 2.23 -2.39 -3.25
CA THR A 50 3.47 -3.12 -2.99
C THR A 50 4.64 -2.40 -3.64
N ASN A 51 5.68 -2.12 -2.87
CA ASN A 51 6.89 -1.49 -3.36
C ASN A 51 7.95 -2.55 -3.65
N ASP A 52 8.53 -2.48 -4.83
CA ASP A 52 9.72 -3.24 -5.20
C ASP A 52 10.67 -2.32 -5.97
N ILE A 53 11.94 -2.67 -6.08
CA ILE A 53 12.97 -1.80 -6.64
C ILE A 53 12.90 -1.81 -8.16
N TYR A 54 12.82 -3.00 -8.77
CA TYR A 54 12.91 -3.18 -10.23
C TYR A 54 11.86 -4.10 -10.84
N THR A 55 10.98 -4.68 -10.03
CA THR A 55 9.99 -5.64 -10.51
C THR A 55 8.60 -5.33 -9.95
N LYS A 56 7.62 -6.16 -10.32
CA LYS A 56 6.27 -6.15 -9.74
C LYS A 56 5.90 -7.52 -9.19
N GLU A 57 6.91 -8.24 -8.68
CA GLU A 57 6.75 -9.62 -8.26
C GLU A 57 5.78 -9.74 -7.07
N ASP A 58 5.86 -8.85 -6.08
CA ASP A 58 4.96 -8.87 -4.94
C ASP A 58 3.50 -8.59 -5.35
N GLN A 59 3.27 -7.64 -6.26
CA GLN A 59 1.94 -7.44 -6.88
C GLN A 59 1.44 -8.73 -7.55
N ARG A 60 2.30 -9.40 -8.33
CA ARG A 60 1.97 -10.65 -9.02
C ARG A 60 1.63 -11.76 -8.03
N LEU A 61 2.39 -11.91 -6.95
CA LEU A 61 2.19 -12.90 -5.90
C LEU A 61 0.84 -12.69 -5.19
N LEU A 62 0.52 -11.45 -4.81
CA LEU A 62 -0.77 -11.12 -4.19
C LEU A 62 -1.95 -11.37 -5.15
N THR A 63 -1.77 -11.07 -6.43
CA THR A 63 -2.80 -11.30 -7.44
C THR A 63 -3.04 -12.80 -7.67
N VAL A 64 -1.97 -13.57 -7.88
CA VAL A 64 -2.06 -15.02 -8.14
C VAL A 64 -2.57 -15.80 -6.93
N SER A 65 -2.18 -15.39 -5.72
CA SER A 65 -2.69 -16.00 -4.48
C SER A 65 -4.17 -15.67 -4.23
N GLY A 66 -4.74 -14.74 -5.00
CA GLY A 66 -6.09 -14.26 -4.83
C GLY A 66 -6.27 -13.52 -3.50
N ALA A 67 -5.31 -12.69 -3.10
CA ALA A 67 -5.41 -11.86 -1.90
C ALA A 67 -6.56 -10.85 -2.04
N LEU A 68 -6.59 -10.12 -3.16
CA LEU A 68 -7.64 -9.20 -3.59
C LEU A 68 -7.86 -9.34 -5.10
N PRO A 69 -8.96 -8.81 -5.66
CA PRO A 69 -9.07 -8.55 -7.09
C PRO A 69 -7.85 -7.78 -7.63
N ALA A 70 -7.40 -8.10 -8.84
CA ALA A 70 -6.14 -7.59 -9.39
C ALA A 70 -6.12 -6.07 -9.47
N GLU A 71 -7.25 -5.46 -9.81
CA GLU A 71 -7.45 -4.02 -9.89
C GLU A 71 -7.28 -3.29 -8.55
N ARG A 72 -7.33 -4.02 -7.42
CA ARG A 72 -7.15 -3.50 -6.06
C ARG A 72 -5.71 -3.63 -5.54
N ILE A 73 -4.79 -4.14 -6.39
CA ILE A 73 -3.38 -4.34 -6.04
C ILE A 73 -2.51 -3.58 -7.03
N MET A 74 -1.76 -2.59 -6.53
CA MET A 74 -0.86 -1.76 -7.34
C MET A 74 0.60 -1.98 -6.96
N GLY A 75 1.41 -2.42 -7.91
CA GLY A 75 2.86 -2.48 -7.77
C GLY A 75 3.53 -1.15 -8.15
N VAL A 76 4.35 -0.64 -7.24
CA VAL A 76 5.15 0.58 -7.39
C VAL A 76 6.63 0.19 -7.50
N GLU A 77 7.23 0.55 -8.63
CA GLU A 77 8.66 0.43 -8.84
C GLU A 77 9.35 1.68 -8.27
N THR A 78 10.07 1.49 -7.17
CA THR A 78 10.73 2.57 -6.42
C THR A 78 12.08 2.98 -7.03
N GLY A 79 12.67 2.13 -7.86
CA GLY A 79 13.94 2.34 -8.54
C GLY A 79 15.18 2.23 -7.65
N GLY A 80 15.19 2.88 -6.49
CA GLY A 80 16.35 3.01 -5.60
C GLY A 80 16.16 2.44 -4.19
N CYS A 81 16.66 3.17 -3.18
CA CYS A 81 16.60 2.74 -1.78
C CYS A 81 15.13 2.67 -1.28
N PRO A 82 14.64 1.50 -0.82
CA PRO A 82 13.24 1.36 -0.40
C PRO A 82 12.80 2.34 0.68
N HIS A 83 13.65 2.67 1.67
CA HIS A 83 13.32 3.65 2.71
C HIS A 83 13.01 5.03 2.15
N THR A 84 13.65 5.45 1.06
CA THR A 84 13.37 6.75 0.44
C THR A 84 11.91 6.83 0.02
N ALA A 85 11.41 5.79 -0.65
CA ALA A 85 10.04 5.74 -1.15
C ALA A 85 8.97 5.71 -0.06
N ILE A 86 9.32 5.37 1.19
CA ILE A 86 8.37 5.33 2.32
C ILE A 86 8.64 6.42 3.36
N ARG A 87 9.77 7.15 3.29
CA ARG A 87 10.18 8.10 4.32
C ARG A 87 10.62 9.44 3.76
N GLU A 88 11.79 9.51 3.14
CA GLU A 88 12.38 10.79 2.69
C GLU A 88 11.62 11.43 1.53
N ASP A 89 11.13 10.60 0.60
CA ASP A 89 10.34 11.02 -0.55
C ASP A 89 9.23 9.99 -0.79
N ALA A 90 8.15 10.14 -0.04
CA ALA A 90 6.98 9.28 -0.14
C ALA A 90 6.06 9.63 -1.34
N SER A 91 6.47 10.57 -2.21
CA SER A 91 5.61 11.11 -3.28
C SER A 91 5.07 10.02 -4.20
N ILE A 92 5.88 9.02 -4.55
CA ILE A 92 5.46 7.91 -5.42
C ILE A 92 4.35 7.05 -4.79
N ASN A 93 4.40 6.86 -3.47
CA ASN A 93 3.38 6.13 -2.73
C ASN A 93 2.14 6.97 -2.50
N LEU A 94 2.29 8.27 -2.22
CA LEU A 94 1.16 9.19 -2.12
C LEU A 94 0.40 9.28 -3.44
N GLU A 95 1.12 9.36 -4.57
CA GLU A 95 0.49 9.33 -5.90
C GLU A 95 -0.21 7.99 -6.18
N ALA A 96 0.40 6.86 -5.81
CA ALA A 96 -0.23 5.55 -5.93
C ALA A 96 -1.51 5.45 -5.09
N ILE A 97 -1.49 5.95 -3.85
CA ILE A 97 -2.66 6.04 -2.97
C ILE A 97 -3.75 6.89 -3.63
N ASP A 98 -3.41 8.08 -4.13
CA ASP A 98 -4.38 8.99 -4.74
C ASP A 98 -5.02 8.36 -5.98
N ARG A 99 -4.24 7.69 -6.85
CA ARG A 99 -4.77 6.96 -8.01
C ARG A 99 -5.74 5.87 -7.59
N MET A 100 -5.35 5.04 -6.61
CA MET A 100 -6.22 3.96 -6.13
C MET A 100 -7.49 4.49 -5.47
N LEU A 101 -7.44 5.64 -4.79
CA LEU A 101 -8.61 6.25 -4.16
C LEU A 101 -9.49 7.01 -5.15
N VAL A 102 -9.03 7.30 -6.37
CA VAL A 102 -9.93 7.72 -7.46
C VAL A 102 -10.82 6.55 -7.90
N ASP A 103 -10.23 5.36 -8.07
CA ASP A 103 -10.96 4.17 -8.53
C ASP A 103 -11.77 3.50 -7.41
N PHE A 104 -11.28 3.55 -6.18
CA PHE A 104 -11.87 2.95 -4.98
C PHE A 104 -12.06 4.01 -3.87
N PRO A 105 -12.94 5.00 -4.08
CA PRO A 105 -13.06 6.15 -3.19
C PRO A 105 -13.56 5.80 -1.79
N ASP A 106 -14.23 4.66 -1.64
CA ASP A 106 -14.77 4.16 -0.37
C ASP A 106 -13.91 3.07 0.29
N ALA A 107 -12.64 2.91 -0.12
CA ALA A 107 -11.69 2.06 0.59
C ALA A 107 -11.68 2.39 2.10
N ASP A 108 -11.71 1.36 2.93
CA ASP A 108 -11.55 1.48 4.37
C ASP A 108 -10.07 1.49 4.76
N ILE A 109 -9.27 0.65 4.07
CA ILE A 109 -7.87 0.46 4.39
C ILE A 109 -7.04 0.43 3.12
N VAL A 110 -5.94 1.19 3.13
CA VAL A 110 -4.88 1.11 2.12
C VAL A 110 -3.63 0.56 2.78
N PHE A 111 -3.24 -0.66 2.39
CA PHE A 111 -1.98 -1.25 2.81
C PHE A 111 -0.84 -0.78 1.89
N VAL A 112 0.31 -0.49 2.48
CA VAL A 112 1.54 -0.15 1.74
C VAL A 112 2.67 -1.06 2.23
N GLU A 113 3.04 -2.06 1.44
CA GLU A 113 4.20 -2.91 1.71
C GLU A 113 5.47 -2.22 1.21
N SER A 114 6.47 -2.05 2.07
CA SER A 114 7.77 -1.51 1.66
C SER A 114 8.59 -2.52 0.85
N GLY A 115 9.46 -2.04 -0.04
CA GLY A 115 10.57 -2.86 -0.53
C GLY A 115 11.43 -3.26 0.67
N GLY A 116 11.89 -4.50 0.74
CA GLY A 116 12.59 -5.00 1.93
C GLY A 116 13.78 -4.12 2.31
N ASP A 117 13.90 -3.75 3.59
CA ASP A 117 14.88 -2.78 4.08
C ASP A 117 15.46 -3.17 5.45
N ASN A 118 16.46 -2.46 5.93
CA ASN A 118 17.10 -2.71 7.22
C ASN A 118 16.22 -2.29 8.42
N LEU A 119 16.72 -2.55 9.63
CA LEU A 119 16.01 -2.33 10.89
C LEU A 119 15.67 -0.86 11.21
N ALA A 120 16.26 0.11 10.50
CA ALA A 120 16.01 1.53 10.71
C ALA A 120 14.88 2.08 9.82
N ALA A 121 14.25 1.25 8.99
CA ALA A 121 13.17 1.66 8.11
C ALA A 121 11.90 2.03 8.90
N THR A 122 11.36 3.22 8.62
CA THR A 122 10.15 3.77 9.24
C THR A 122 9.34 4.50 8.18
N PHE A 123 8.02 4.47 8.28
CA PHE A 123 7.14 5.21 7.38
C PHE A 123 7.09 6.70 7.74
N SER A 124 7.01 7.57 6.73
CA SER A 124 6.76 9.00 6.90
C SER A 124 5.40 9.23 7.58
N PRO A 125 5.25 10.22 8.47
CA PRO A 125 3.94 10.62 9.00
C PRO A 125 2.95 11.11 7.93
N GLU A 126 3.44 11.47 6.74
CA GLU A 126 2.61 11.88 5.61
C GLU A 126 1.97 10.69 4.88
N LEU A 127 2.57 9.50 5.02
CA LEU A 127 2.16 8.25 4.40
C LEU A 127 1.23 7.48 5.34
#